data_AF-A0A943B6C3-F1
#
_entry.id   AF-A0A943B6C3-F1
#
_cell.length_a   1.000
_cell.length_b   1.000
_cell.length_c   1.000
_cell.angle_alpha   90.00
_cell.angle_beta   90.00
_cell.angle_gamma   90.00
#
_symmetry.space_group_name_H-M   'P 1'
#
loop_
_entity.id
_entity.type
_entity.pdbx_description
1 polymer ?
#
loop_
_entity_poly.entity_id
_entity_poly.type
_entity_poly.pdbx_seq_one_letter_code
_entity_poly.pdbx_strand_id
1 'polypeptide(L)' 'MQISARNTFCGKVGAVLPGAVNDEIEIILPGGEKIIAIVTRESVRNLGLW' A
#
# COMPACT_ATOMS: atom_id res chain seq x y z
N MET A 1 -5.87 11.77 -9.27
CA MET A 1 -6.70 11.85 -8.06
C MET A 1 -6.26 13.07 -7.27
N GLN A 2 -7.17 13.95 -6.87
CA GLN A 2 -6.85 15.10 -6.00
C GLN A 2 -7.39 14.80 -4.61
N ILE A 3 -6.50 14.70 -3.63
CA ILE A 3 -6.82 14.48 -2.21
C ILE A 3 -6.11 15.54 -1.37
N SER A 4 -6.63 15.82 -0.17
CA SER A 4 -6.06 16.83 0.74
C SER A 4 -4.72 16.41 1.35
N ALA A 5 -4.36 15.13 1.28
CA ALA A 5 -3.10 14.61 1.80
C ALA A 5 -1.91 15.22 1.04
N ARG A 6 -1.02 15.92 1.76
CA ARG A 6 0.16 16.60 1.18
C ARG A 6 1.19 15.63 0.61
N ASN A 7 1.36 14.48 1.26
CA ASN A 7 2.37 13.50 0.90
C ASN A 7 1.73 12.41 0.04
N THR A 8 2.10 12.38 -1.24
CA THR A 8 1.69 11.34 -2.19
C THR A 8 2.94 10.79 -2.85
N PHE A 9 3.23 9.52 -2.62
CA PHE A 9 4.40 8.85 -3.18
C PHE A 9 3.95 7.82 -4.21
N CYS A 10 4.41 7.96 -5.44
CA CYS A 10 4.17 6.98 -6.48
C CYS A 10 5.21 5.87 -6.36
N GLY A 11 4.75 4.61 -6.27
CA GLY A 11 5.62 3.44 -6.19
C GLY A 11 4.92 2.20 -6.71
N LYS A 12 5.66 1.10 -6.75
CA LYS A 12 5.16 -0.22 -7.16
C LYS A 12 4.90 -1.07 -5.92
N VAL A 13 3.80 -1.80 -5.88
CA VAL A 13 3.57 -2.80 -4.84
C VAL A 13 4.62 -3.90 -4.98
N GLY A 14 5.44 -4.07 -3.94
CA GLY A 14 6.51 -5.07 -3.86
C GLY A 14 6.02 -6.37 -3.22
N ALA A 15 5.26 -6.25 -2.13
CA ALA A 15 4.67 -7.39 -1.42
C ALA A 15 3.35 -7.01 -0.77
N VAL A 16 2.48 -8.02 -0.61
CA VAL A 16 1.23 -7.94 0.15
C VAL A 16 1.24 -9.10 1.13
N LEU A 17 1.32 -8.80 2.43
CA LEU A 17 1.31 -9.80 3.48
C LEU A 17 -0.06 -9.79 4.16
N PRO A 18 -0.88 -10.85 3.98
CA PRO A 18 -2.21 -10.92 4.56
C PRO A 18 -2.14 -11.03 6.08
N GLY A 19 -2.97 -10.26 6.77
CA GLY A 19 -3.29 -10.51 8.17
C GLY A 19 -4.75 -10.91 8.34
N ALA A 20 -5.18 -11.11 9.59
CA ALA A 20 -6.56 -11.44 9.90
C ALA A 20 -7.50 -10.23 9.72
N VAL A 21 -7.01 -9.03 10.03
CA VAL A 21 -7.80 -7.77 10.00
C VAL A 21 -7.12 -6.71 9.12
N ASN A 22 -5.82 -6.53 9.28
CA ASN A 22 -5.02 -5.62 8.47
C ASN A 22 -3.99 -6.41 7.67
N ASP A 23 -3.75 -5.98 6.46
CA ASP A 23 -2.69 -6.48 5.60
C ASP A 23 -1.54 -5.46 5.59
N GLU A 24 -0.32 -5.97 5.47
CA GLU A 24 0.88 -5.15 5.30
C GLU A 24 1.22 -5.06 3.81
N ILE A 25 1.41 -3.83 3.32
CA ILE A 25 1.73 -3.53 1.93
C ILE A 25 3.10 -2.89 1.86
N GLU A 26 4.02 -3.55 1.18
CA GLU A 26 5.31 -2.97 0.81
C GLU A 26 5.18 -2.24 -0.52
N ILE A 27 5.56 -0.97 -0.55
CA ILE A 27 5.61 -0.13 -1.75
C ILE A 27 7.06 0.26 -2.01
N ILE A 28 7.58 -0.12 -3.16
CA ILE A 28 8.93 0.23 -3.63
C ILE A 28 8.85 1.53 -4.40
N LEU A 29 9.56 2.55 -3.94
CA LEU A 29 9.70 3.84 -4.61
C LEU A 29 10.72 3.77 -5.75
N PRO A 30 10.73 4.74 -6.69
CA PRO A 30 11.68 4.74 -7.80
C PRO A 30 13.16 4.73 -7.38
N GLY A 31 13.50 5.27 -6.20
CA GLY A 31 14.86 5.25 -5.65
C GLY A 31 15.24 3.94 -4.95
N GLY A 32 14.33 2.98 -4.87
CA GLY A 32 14.52 1.69 -4.20
C GLY A 32 14.15 1.67 -2.73
N GLU A 33 13.80 2.82 -2.14
CA GLU A 33 13.28 2.88 -0.78
C GLU A 33 11.92 2.18 -0.67
N LYS A 34 11.61 1.72 0.53
CA LYS A 34 10.39 0.98 0.82
C LYS A 34 9.51 1.79 1.78
N ILE A 35 8.24 1.95 1.41
CA ILE A 35 7.18 2.40 2.32
C ILE A 35 6.38 1.18 2.73
N ILE A 36 6.21 0.98 4.04
CA ILE A 36 5.34 -0.05 4.59
C ILE A 36 4.03 0.59 5.03
N ALA A 37 2.91 0.10 4.51
CA ALA A 37 1.58 0.56 4.87
C ALA A 37 0.78 -0.58 5.50
N ILE A 38 0.16 -0.32 6.65
CA ILE A 38 -0.81 -1.22 7.26
C ILE A 38 -2.20 -0.69 6.90
N VAL A 39 -2.97 -1.49 6.17
CA VAL A 39 -4.31 -1.14 5.70
C VAL A 39 -5.28 -2.27 6.00
N THR A 40 -6.58 -1.97 6.11
CA THR A 40 -7.57 -3.01 6.39
C THR A 40 -7.61 -4.01 5.25
N ARG A 41 -7.73 -5.31 5.58
CA ARG A 41 -7.81 -6.41 4.61
C ARG A 41 -8.94 -6.20 3.60
N GLU A 42 -10.05 -5.62 4.05
CA GLU A 42 -11.16 -5.26 3.18
C GLU A 42 -10.76 -4.23 2.11
N SER A 43 -9.97 -3.21 2.47
CA SER A 43 -9.48 -2.22 1.51
C SER A 43 -8.58 -2.86 0.45
N VAL A 44 -7.69 -3.77 0.87
CA VAL A 44 -6.78 -4.47 -0.06
C VAL A 44 -7.55 -5.32 -1.07
N ARG A 45 -8.62 -6.01 -0.63
CA ARG A 45 -9.54 -6.72 -1.53
C ARG A 45 -10.27 -5.76 -2.48
N ASN A 46 -10.81 -4.66 -1.95
CA ASN A 46 -11.55 -3.68 -2.75
C ASN A 46 -10.67 -2.99 -3.80
N LEU A 47 -9.36 -2.89 -3.55
CA LEU A 47 -8.37 -2.34 -4.48
C LEU A 47 -7.82 -3.37 -5.47
N GLY A 48 -8.22 -4.64 -5.39
CA GLY A 48 -7.78 -5.69 -6.31
C GLY A 48 -6.27 -6.01 -6.20
N LEU A 49 -5.70 -5.89 -5.00
CA LEU A 49 -4.30 -6.23 -4.74
C LEU A 49 -4.11 -7.72 -4.35
N TRP A 50 -5.14 -8.53 -4.59
CA TRP A 50 -5.25 -9.98 -4.37
C TRP A 50 -5.88 -10.67 -5.58
#